data_AF-A0A934J0G5-F1
#
_entry.id   AF-A0A934J0G5-F1
#
_cell.length_a   1.000
_cell.length_b   1.000
_cell.length_c   1.000
_cell.angle_alpha   90.00
_cell.angle_beta   90.00
_cell.angle_gamma   90.00
#
_symmetry.space_group_name_H-M   'P 1'
#
loop_
_entity.id
_entity.type
_entity.pdbx_description
1 polymer ?
#
loop_
_entity_poly.entity_id
_entity_poly.type
_entity_poly.pdbx_seq_one_letter_code
_entity_poly.pdbx_strand_id
1 'polypeptide(L)'
;MVIRESDRRLAVGAYRVAVGMIRQRDPAVADLAAAALEHPTPMTVRALLTAGAGKPWLQMLLEALAQVGIAGAEDVLKGEQE
;
A
#
# COMPACT_ATOMS: atom_id res chain seq x y z
N MET A 1 -12.85 -18.20 -0.20
CA MET A 1 -13.26 -16.82 -0.57
C MET A 1 -12.55 -16.52 -1.89
N VAL A 2 -13.18 -15.84 -2.84
CA VAL A 2 -12.58 -15.51 -4.15
C VAL A 2 -12.55 -13.99 -4.25
N ILE A 3 -11.36 -13.38 -4.20
CA ILE A 3 -11.13 -11.94 -4.41
C ILE A 3 -11.27 -11.68 -5.92
N ARG A 4 -12.17 -10.76 -6.28
CA ARG A 4 -12.42 -10.41 -7.69
C ARG A 4 -11.45 -9.32 -8.13
N GLU A 5 -11.32 -9.12 -9.44
CA GLU A 5 -10.51 -8.02 -10.00
C GLU A 5 -10.95 -6.63 -9.47
N SER A 6 -12.24 -6.48 -9.15
CA SER A 6 -12.78 -5.26 -8.52
C SER A 6 -12.18 -5.02 -7.12
N ASP A 7 -12.02 -6.07 -6.32
CA ASP A 7 -11.40 -5.99 -4.99
C ASP A 7 -9.91 -5.62 -5.09
N ARG A 8 -9.21 -6.11 -6.12
CA ARG A 8 -7.81 -5.73 -6.38
C ARG A 8 -7.66 -4.25 -6.72
N ARG A 9 -8.54 -3.71 -7.57
CA ARG A 9 -8.55 -2.26 -7.87
C ARG A 9 -8.89 -1.45 -6.63
N LEU A 10 -9.81 -1.93 -5.80
CA LEU A 10 -10.19 -1.28 -4.56
C LEU A 10 -9.02 -1.21 -3.56
N ALA A 11 -8.26 -2.32 -3.42
CA ALA A 11 -7.08 -2.39 -2.57
C ALA A 11 -5.97 -1.45 -3.03
N VAL A 12 -5.69 -1.37 -4.33
CA VAL A 12 -4.72 -0.40 -4.89
C VAL A 12 -5.21 1.04 -4.68
N GLY A 13 -6.52 1.26 -4.80
CA GLY A 13 -7.15 2.54 -4.47
C GLY A 13 -6.95 2.95 -3.01
N ALA A 14 -7.19 2.02 -2.07
CA ALA A 14 -6.98 2.24 -0.65
C ALA A 14 -5.53 2.58 -0.32
N TYR A 15 -4.57 1.89 -0.92
CA TYR A 15 -3.14 2.22 -0.81
C TYR A 15 -2.83 3.63 -1.30
N ARG A 16 -3.29 4.01 -2.49
CA ARG A 16 -3.07 5.36 -3.03
C ARG A 16 -3.69 6.44 -2.17
N VAL A 17 -4.89 6.20 -1.62
CA VAL A 17 -5.56 7.13 -0.71
C VAL A 17 -4.76 7.28 0.60
N ALA A 18 -4.30 6.18 1.19
CA ALA A 18 -3.48 6.21 2.41
C ALA A 18 -2.18 7.00 2.21
N VAL A 19 -1.44 6.73 1.13
CA VAL A 19 -0.19 7.45 0.81
C VAL A 19 -0.46 8.93 0.49
N GLY A 20 -1.56 9.23 -0.21
CA GLY A 20 -1.98 10.61 -0.46
C GLY A 20 -2.30 11.39 0.83
N MET A 21 -2.94 10.74 1.80
CA MET A 21 -3.19 11.33 3.11
C MET A 21 -1.91 11.55 3.91
N ILE A 22 -0.96 10.61 3.85
CA ILE A 22 0.36 10.75 4.50
C ILE A 22 1.09 11.97 3.91
N ARG A 23 1.11 12.10 2.58
CA ARG A 23 1.71 13.25 1.88
C ARG A 23 1.15 14.58 2.37
N GLN A 24 -0.16 14.64 2.62
CA GLN A 24 -0.83 15.87 3.04
C GLN A 24 -0.62 16.19 4.54
N ARG A 25 -0.52 15.15 5.38
CA ARG A 25 -0.42 15.31 6.85
C ARG A 25 1.00 15.47 7.35
N ASP A 26 1.99 14.89 6.66
CA ASP A 26 3.36 14.86 7.13
C ASP A 26 4.31 15.37 6.03
N PRO A 27 4.66 16.67 6.05
CA PRO A 27 5.48 17.29 5.01
C PRO A 27 6.91 16.72 4.97
N ALA A 28 7.39 16.15 6.08
CA ALA A 28 8.73 15.55 6.15
C ALA A 28 8.86 14.29 5.28
N VAL A 29 7.75 13.64 4.95
CA VAL A 29 7.71 12.45 4.09
C VAL A 29 6.95 12.71 2.79
N ALA A 30 6.61 13.96 2.47
CA ALA A 30 5.78 14.29 1.33
C ALA A 30 6.41 13.92 -0.01
N ASP A 31 7.72 14.15 -0.16
CA ASP A 31 8.47 13.79 -1.36
C ASP A 31 8.52 12.26 -1.56
N LEU A 32 8.81 11.53 -0.47
CA LEU A 32 8.78 10.07 -0.45
C LEU A 32 7.38 9.51 -0.76
N ALA A 33 6.34 10.12 -0.22
CA ALA A 33 4.95 9.75 -0.49
C ALA A 33 4.53 10.06 -1.93
N ALA A 34 5.02 11.16 -2.53
CA ALA A 34 4.82 11.45 -3.94
C ALA A 34 5.50 10.37 -4.82
N ALA A 35 6.76 10.06 -4.54
CA ALA A 35 7.49 9.00 -5.24
C ALA A 35 6.80 7.63 -5.14
N ALA A 36 6.23 7.30 -3.98
CA ALA A 36 5.46 6.06 -3.80
C ALA A 36 4.11 6.05 -4.55
N LEU A 37 3.48 7.20 -4.77
CA LEU A 37 2.26 7.31 -5.58
C LEU A 37 2.53 7.19 -7.07
N GLU A 38 3.61 7.83 -7.54
CA GLU A 38 4.02 7.81 -8.94
C GLU A 38 4.58 6.45 -9.34
N HIS A 39 5.46 5.88 -8.51
CA HIS A 39 6.09 4.60 -8.77
C HIS A 39 6.20 3.76 -7.47
N PRO A 40 5.15 3.00 -7.13
CA PRO A 40 5.17 2.13 -5.96
C PRO A 40 6.16 0.98 -6.18
N THR A 41 7.27 1.02 -5.45
CA THR A 41 8.30 -0.02 -5.44
C THR A 41 8.43 -0.59 -4.03
N PRO A 42 8.96 -1.82 -3.87
CA PRO A 42 9.24 -2.36 -2.55
C PRO A 42 10.15 -1.45 -1.72
N MET A 43 11.06 -0.71 -2.36
CA MET A 43 11.94 0.25 -1.68
C MET A 43 11.17 1.47 -1.17
N THR A 44 10.29 2.08 -1.97
CA THR A 44 9.51 3.25 -1.53
C THR A 44 8.52 2.89 -0.44
N VAL A 45 7.90 1.71 -0.51
CA VAL A 45 7.03 1.18 0.56
C VAL A 45 7.80 0.95 1.86
N ARG A 46 8.97 0.29 1.80
CA ARG A 46 9.82 0.08 2.99
C ARG A 46 10.27 1.39 3.61
N ALA A 47 10.69 2.36 2.78
CA ALA A 47 11.09 3.67 3.25
C ALA A 47 9.93 4.40 3.97
N LEU A 48 8.69 4.31 3.45
CA LEU A 48 7.51 4.88 4.11
C LEU A 48 7.20 4.19 5.44
N LEU A 49 7.34 2.87 5.53
CA LEU A 49 7.16 2.13 6.77
C LEU A 49 8.20 2.52 7.83
N THR A 50 9.47 2.69 7.41
CA THR A 50 10.53 3.17 8.30
C THR A 50 10.26 4.60 8.76
N ALA A 51 9.88 5.50 7.85
CA ALA A 51 9.59 6.89 8.19
C ALA A 51 8.32 7.05 9.05
N GLY A 52 7.41 6.08 8.96
CA GLY A 52 6.19 6.00 9.76
C GLY A 52 6.40 5.42 11.16
N ALA A 53 7.59 4.93 11.52
CA ALA A 53 7.83 4.38 12.85
C ALA A 53 7.51 5.41 13.94
N GLY A 54 6.56 5.08 14.82
CA GLY A 54 6.07 5.97 15.88
C GLY A 54 5.08 7.04 15.43
N LYS A 55 4.68 7.07 14.15
CA LYS A 55 3.69 8.01 13.62
C LYS A 55 2.27 7.41 13.66
N PRO A 56 1.24 8.22 13.92
CA PRO A 56 -0.15 7.75 14.00
C PRO A 56 -0.70 7.25 12.65
N TRP A 57 -0.13 7.70 11.52
CA TRP A 57 -0.56 7.30 10.18
C TRP A 57 -0.01 5.95 9.72
N LEU A 58 0.93 5.33 10.46
CA LEU A 58 1.54 4.05 10.10
C LEU A 58 0.53 2.90 10.05
N GLN A 59 -0.42 2.86 11.00
CA GLN A 59 -1.46 1.83 11.04
C GLN A 59 -2.31 1.84 9.77
N MET A 60 -2.72 3.04 9.32
CA MET A 60 -3.47 3.22 8.07
C MET A 60 -2.69 2.70 6.85
N LEU A 61 -1.37 2.93 6.79
CA LEU A 61 -0.53 2.41 5.71
C LEU A 61 -0.44 0.88 5.75
N LEU A 62 -0.30 0.29 6.94
CA LEU A 62 -0.24 -1.16 7.12
C LEU A 62 -1.56 -1.85 6.73
N GLU A 63 -2.70 -1.27 7.10
CA GLU A 63 -4.02 -1.77 6.73
C GLU A 63 -4.22 -1.75 5.20
N ALA A 64 -3.83 -0.67 4.55
CA ALA A 64 -3.91 -0.56 3.10
C ALA A 64 -2.97 -1.57 2.39
N LEU A 65 -1.76 -1.76 2.89
CA LEU A 65 -0.82 -2.77 2.38
C LEU A 65 -1.33 -4.20 2.61
N ALA A 66 -1.98 -4.46 3.75
CA ALA A 66 -2.59 -5.76 4.04
C ALA A 66 -3.72 -6.07 3.04
N GLN A 67 -4.56 -5.09 2.70
CA GLN A 67 -5.60 -5.26 1.67
C GLN A 67 -4.99 -5.57 0.29
N VAL A 68 -3.89 -4.89 -0.08
CA VAL A 68 -3.17 -5.18 -1.33
C VAL A 68 -2.56 -6.59 -1.30
N GLY A 69 -1.94 -6.97 -0.19
CA GLY A 69 -1.33 -8.29 0.01
C GLY A 69 -2.36 -9.42 -0.05
N ILE A 70 -3.54 -9.24 0.56
CA ILE A 70 -4.65 -10.21 0.47
C ILE A 70 -5.14 -10.36 -0.96
N ALA A 71 -5.27 -9.25 -1.71
CA ALA A 71 -5.68 -9.28 -3.11
C ALA A 71 -4.62 -9.82 -4.09
N GLY A 72 -3.34 -9.79 -3.70
CA GLY A 72 -2.22 -10.35 -4.46
C GLY A 72 -1.91 -11.81 -4.12
N ALA A 73 -2.09 -12.23 -2.87
CA ALA A 73 -1.82 -13.60 -2.42
C ALA A 73 -2.72 -14.64 -3.09
N GLU A 74 -3.93 -14.28 -3.50
CA GLU A 74 -4.78 -15.17 -4.30
C GLU A 74 -4.25 -15.41 -5.72
N ASP A 75 -3.51 -14.47 -6.31
CA ASP A 75 -2.85 -14.67 -7.61
C ASP A 75 -1.75 -15.73 -7.48
N VAL A 76 -1.01 -15.70 -6.36
CA VAL A 76 0.04 -16.67 -6.03
C VAL A 76 -0.55 -18.04 -5.68
N LEU A 77 -1.64 -18.09 -4.91
CA LEU A 77 -2.32 -19.36 -4.54
C LEU A 77 -3.07 -19.99 -5.72
N LYS A 78 -3.44 -19.22 -6.76
CA LYS A 78 -3.95 -19.77 -8.02
C LYS A 78 -2.85 -20.23 -9.00
N GLY A 79 -1.61 -19.80 -8.81
CA GLY A 79 -0.48 -20.09 -9.70
C GLY A 79 0.20 -21.46 -9.52
N GLU A 80 -0.26 -22.30 -8.60
CA GLU A 80 0.30 -23.65 -8.33
C GLU A 80 -0.61 -24.78 -8.86
N GLN A 81 -1.34 -24.52 -9.96
CA GLN A 81 -2.19 -25.51 -10.65
C GLN A 81 -2.11 -25.27 -12.17
N GLU A 82 -0.93 -25.37 -12.77
CA GLU A 82 -0.79 -25.63 -14.23
C GLU A 82 0.43 -26.52 -14.50
#